data_AF-A0AAW2PCU0-F1
#
_entry.id   AF-A0AAW2PCU0-F1
#
_cell.length_a   1.000
_cell.length_b   1.000
_cell.length_c   1.000
_cell.angle_alpha   90.00
_cell.angle_beta   90.00
_cell.angle_gamma   90.00
#
_symmetry.space_group_name_H-M   'P 1'
#
loop_
_entity.id
_entity.type
_entity.pdbx_description
1 polymer ?
#
loop_
_entity_poly.entity_id
_entity_poly.type
_entity_poly.pdbx_seq_one_letter_code
_entity_poly.pdbx_strand_id
1 'polypeptide(L)'
;MSVVILMILLSILVQMPDMLNWFGWCTWDAFYTDVTVEGVKEGINSLEKGEASPKFVIIDDGWQSVAMDPTSTEAKCEDSAKYVYIWHAIVGYWGGVKPGVDEMDQYDPKIVSVVPSPGVESNGVCFVLKSIMANRVGLVNPEKVHLFYNNLHSYLASSGIDGVKVDNQSILETLGAGFGGRVKLAREYHEALEASISTNFKNNGIISCMSHSTDALYSAKKAAIIRAPDDFFPRDPASHTIHIASVAYNTIFLGEFMQPDWDMFHSLHPMAEYHGAARAIGGCPIYVSDKPGNHDFDVLKKLVLPDGSTLRAKLPGRPTRDCLFSDPTRDGKSLLKLWNMNDFTGVLGVFNCQGASWCRVSIKNLIHDEQPETIAGTVQATDVEYLGSIAESGRPGDCVMYSHRGGKLISVPENTSLPIQLKAREYEVFTVVPVKKLSNGAAFAPIGLIKMFNSGGAIKEINYETKKIGNVNLSVRGRGIFGAYSSVRPKRITIETAEEDFGYDERSGLVTLTLQVPAEELYQWNITIEV
;
A
#
# COMPACT_ATOMS: atom_id res chain seq x y z
N MET A 1 10.17 -26.54 9.66
CA MET A 1 8.86 -25.84 9.61
C MET A 1 9.02 -24.72 8.60
N SER A 2 8.31 -24.74 7.47
CA SER A 2 8.51 -23.74 6.41
C SER A 2 8.06 -22.36 6.88
N VAL A 3 8.78 -21.28 6.54
CA VAL A 3 8.41 -19.88 6.85
C VAL A 3 6.97 -19.57 6.38
N VAL A 4 6.55 -20.21 5.29
CA VAL A 4 5.17 -20.17 4.76
C VAL A 4 4.13 -20.66 5.79
N ILE A 5 4.45 -21.68 6.60
CA ILE A 5 3.53 -22.17 7.65
C ILE A 5 3.44 -21.15 8.79
N LEU A 6 4.53 -20.45 9.11
CA LEU A 6 4.51 -19.38 10.12
C LEU A 6 3.74 -18.14 9.62
N MET A 7 3.87 -17.78 8.34
CA MET A 7 3.09 -16.69 7.73
C MET A 7 1.60 -17.02 7.63
N ILE A 8 1.26 -18.28 7.30
CA ILE A 8 -0.12 -18.77 7.36
C ILE A 8 -0.63 -18.72 8.81
N LEU A 9 0.17 -19.14 9.80
CA LEU A 9 -0.22 -19.06 11.21
C LEU A 9 -0.36 -17.61 11.72
N LEU A 10 0.48 -16.67 11.29
CA LEU A 10 0.39 -15.25 11.66
C LEU A 10 -0.80 -14.54 10.98
N SER A 11 -1.06 -14.83 9.70
CA SER A 11 -2.26 -14.36 8.99
C SER A 11 -3.56 -14.99 9.49
N ILE A 12 -3.48 -16.14 10.18
CA ILE A 12 -4.60 -16.73 10.94
C ILE A 12 -4.78 -16.05 12.31
N LEU A 13 -3.74 -15.41 12.87
CA LEU A 13 -3.77 -14.82 14.23
C LEU A 13 -4.13 -13.33 14.24
N VAL A 14 -3.80 -12.58 13.18
CA VAL A 14 -4.08 -11.14 13.08
C VAL A 14 -5.10 -10.88 11.98
N GLN A 15 -6.27 -10.37 12.36
CA GLN A 15 -7.32 -9.98 11.41
C GLN A 15 -6.84 -8.81 10.56
N MET A 16 -6.81 -9.01 9.24
CA MET A 16 -6.51 -7.95 8.28
C MET A 16 -7.71 -7.02 8.10
N PRO A 17 -7.51 -5.68 8.15
CA PRO A 17 -8.61 -4.73 7.98
C PRO A 17 -9.06 -4.66 6.51
N ASP A 18 -10.38 -4.67 6.28
CA ASP A 18 -10.94 -4.66 4.91
C ASP A 18 -10.62 -3.36 4.13
N MET A 19 -10.37 -2.25 4.84
CA MET A 19 -9.94 -0.96 4.27
C MET A 19 -8.78 -1.08 3.26
N LEU A 20 -7.95 -2.11 3.36
CA LEU A 20 -6.85 -2.37 2.42
C LEU A 20 -7.34 -2.54 0.98
N ASN A 21 -8.55 -3.06 0.79
CA ASN A 21 -9.11 -3.37 -0.52
C ASN A 21 -9.78 -2.16 -1.20
N TRP A 22 -9.76 -1.01 -0.53
CA TRP A 22 -10.47 0.20 -0.92
C TRP A 22 -9.48 1.34 -1.17
N PHE A 23 -9.76 2.13 -2.21
CA PHE A 23 -9.04 3.36 -2.48
C PHE A 23 -9.35 4.38 -1.40
N GLY A 24 -8.33 5.12 -0.98
CA GLY A 24 -8.52 6.17 0.02
C GLY A 24 -7.91 7.51 -0.29
N TRP A 25 -8.14 8.43 0.66
CA TRP A 25 -7.63 9.78 0.62
C TRP A 25 -7.17 10.22 2.02
N CYS A 26 -5.99 10.81 2.10
CA CYS A 26 -5.43 11.38 3.31
C CYS A 26 -5.42 12.90 3.20
N THR A 27 -5.82 13.58 4.27
CA THR A 27 -5.94 15.04 4.30
C THR A 27 -4.62 15.80 4.52
N TRP A 28 -3.51 15.10 4.82
CA TRP A 28 -2.24 15.72 5.22
C TRP A 28 -1.64 16.69 4.18
N ASP A 29 -1.27 16.27 2.98
CA ASP A 29 -0.72 17.22 1.98
C ASP A 29 -1.80 18.10 1.34
N ALA A 30 -3.07 17.72 1.49
CA ALA A 30 -4.21 18.49 1.02
C ALA A 30 -4.39 19.79 1.83
N PHE A 31 -4.32 19.68 3.17
CA PHE A 31 -4.63 20.78 4.08
C PHE A 31 -3.54 21.08 5.13
N TYR A 32 -2.60 20.16 5.36
CA TYR A 32 -1.76 20.12 6.55
C TYR A 32 -2.64 20.30 7.79
N THR A 33 -2.34 21.28 8.63
CA THR A 33 -3.10 21.56 9.86
C THR A 33 -4.41 22.32 9.62
N ASP A 34 -4.71 22.75 8.39
CA ASP A 34 -5.89 23.57 8.07
C ASP A 34 -7.11 22.73 7.64
N VAL A 35 -7.23 21.51 8.18
CA VAL A 35 -8.33 20.59 7.83
C VAL A 35 -9.67 21.10 8.37
N THR A 36 -10.69 21.11 7.51
CA THR A 36 -12.06 21.54 7.84
C THR A 36 -13.08 20.52 7.35
N VAL A 37 -14.27 20.52 7.94
CA VAL A 37 -15.38 19.66 7.51
C VAL A 37 -15.72 19.93 6.04
N GLU A 38 -15.81 21.20 5.64
CA GLU A 38 -16.09 21.62 4.27
C GLU A 38 -14.98 21.18 3.31
N GLY A 39 -13.71 21.32 3.71
CA GLY A 39 -12.57 20.86 2.91
C GLY A 39 -12.58 19.35 2.69
N VAL A 40 -12.87 18.56 3.73
CA VAL A 40 -12.99 17.09 3.61
C VAL A 40 -14.11 16.71 2.63
N LYS A 41 -15.28 17.35 2.75
CA LYS A 41 -16.39 17.14 1.82
C LYS A 41 -16.03 17.51 0.40
N GLU A 42 -15.34 18.63 0.21
CA GLU A 42 -14.90 19.06 -1.12
C GLU A 42 -13.97 18.03 -1.77
N GLY A 43 -13.01 17.49 -1.00
CA GLY A 43 -12.06 16.49 -1.49
C GLY A 43 -12.71 15.15 -1.87
N ILE A 44 -13.64 14.66 -1.06
CA ILE A 44 -14.40 13.45 -1.39
C ILE A 44 -15.20 13.68 -2.68
N ASN A 45 -15.97 14.76 -2.73
CA ASN A 45 -16.79 15.11 -3.90
C ASN A 45 -15.96 15.34 -5.17
N SER A 46 -14.74 15.89 -5.06
CA SER A 46 -13.87 16.12 -6.22
C SER A 46 -13.32 14.82 -6.80
N LEU A 47 -13.01 13.84 -5.96
CA LEU A 47 -12.57 12.51 -6.39
C LEU A 47 -13.71 11.67 -7.00
N GLU A 48 -14.91 11.72 -6.41
CA GLU A 48 -16.09 11.01 -6.91
C GLU A 48 -16.48 11.45 -8.32
N LYS A 49 -16.36 12.76 -8.63
CA LYS A 49 -16.62 13.29 -9.98
C LYS A 49 -15.76 12.66 -11.08
N GLY A 50 -14.61 12.09 -10.74
CA GLY A 50 -13.72 11.43 -11.71
C GLY A 50 -13.74 9.90 -11.66
N GLU A 51 -14.78 9.30 -11.06
CA GLU A 51 -14.93 7.85 -10.87
C GLU A 51 -13.82 7.22 -10.00
N ALA A 52 -13.20 8.00 -9.11
CA ALA A 52 -12.21 7.53 -8.14
C ALA A 52 -12.72 7.75 -6.70
N SER A 53 -13.91 7.23 -6.39
CA SER A 53 -14.56 7.41 -5.08
C SER A 53 -13.68 6.86 -3.95
N PRO A 54 -13.21 7.70 -3.00
CA PRO A 54 -12.43 7.23 -1.86
C PRO A 54 -13.38 6.58 -0.86
N LYS A 55 -13.26 5.26 -0.68
CA LYS A 55 -14.04 4.52 0.31
C LYS A 55 -13.31 4.45 1.66
N PHE A 56 -12.09 4.95 1.73
CA PHE A 56 -11.30 5.09 2.95
C PHE A 56 -10.78 6.53 3.08
N VAL A 57 -10.95 7.17 4.24
CA VAL A 57 -10.45 8.54 4.47
C VAL A 57 -9.61 8.59 5.75
N ILE A 58 -8.45 9.23 5.68
CA ILE A 58 -7.65 9.59 6.84
C ILE A 58 -7.79 11.09 7.08
N ILE A 59 -8.43 11.44 8.20
CA ILE A 59 -8.38 12.78 8.77
C ILE A 59 -7.06 12.86 9.56
N ASP A 60 -6.06 13.47 8.94
CA ASP A 60 -4.70 13.58 9.46
C ASP A 60 -4.60 14.76 10.45
N ASP A 61 -3.39 15.07 10.92
CA ASP A 61 -3.14 16.13 11.89
C ASP A 61 -3.79 17.49 11.50
N GLY A 62 -4.27 18.23 12.49
CA GLY A 62 -5.03 19.48 12.35
C GLY A 62 -6.46 19.43 12.90
N TRP A 63 -7.00 18.25 13.22
CA TRP A 63 -8.37 18.13 13.75
C TRP A 63 -8.46 18.33 15.28
N GLN A 64 -7.36 18.13 16.02
CA GLN A 64 -7.33 18.29 17.47
C GLN A 64 -7.14 19.75 17.85
N SER A 65 -7.89 20.24 18.86
CA SER A 65 -7.57 21.52 19.49
C SER A 65 -6.25 21.44 20.24
N VAL A 66 -5.30 22.33 19.91
CA VAL A 66 -4.08 22.52 20.70
C VAL A 66 -4.20 23.79 21.55
N ALA A 67 -3.45 23.90 22.65
CA ALA A 67 -3.58 24.98 23.63
C ALA A 67 -3.32 26.42 23.09
N MET A 68 -3.00 26.56 21.80
CA MET A 68 -2.86 27.82 21.08
C MET A 68 -4.03 28.14 20.12
N ASP A 69 -5.02 27.25 19.96
CA ASP A 69 -6.13 27.45 19.03
C ASP A 69 -7.35 28.11 19.69
N PRO A 70 -8.00 29.08 19.01
CA PRO A 70 -9.23 29.69 19.50
C PRO A 70 -10.49 28.83 19.31
N THR A 71 -10.50 27.83 18.43
CA THR A 71 -11.70 27.04 18.11
C THR A 71 -11.36 25.71 17.41
N SER A 72 -11.92 24.61 17.89
CA SER A 72 -11.98 23.33 17.15
C SER A 72 -13.34 23.16 16.47
N THR A 73 -13.35 22.47 15.32
CA THR A 73 -14.58 22.01 14.65
C THR A 73 -14.71 20.50 14.80
N GLU A 74 -15.84 20.04 15.34
CA GLU A 74 -16.20 18.61 15.33
C GLU A 74 -16.30 18.12 13.88
N ALA A 75 -15.50 17.12 13.52
CA ALA A 75 -15.65 16.43 12.25
C ALA A 75 -16.80 15.44 12.33
N LYS A 76 -17.89 15.69 11.61
CA LYS A 76 -18.95 14.70 11.37
C LYS A 76 -18.68 14.01 10.04
N CYS A 77 -18.62 12.68 10.07
CA CYS A 77 -18.44 11.85 8.89
C CYS A 77 -19.72 11.84 8.02
N GLU A 78 -19.54 11.86 6.70
CA GLU A 78 -20.61 11.61 5.71
C GLU A 78 -20.73 10.12 5.36
N ASP A 79 -21.89 9.73 4.84
CA ASP A 79 -22.25 8.33 4.47
C ASP A 79 -21.49 7.79 3.24
N SER A 80 -20.61 8.56 2.59
CA SER A 80 -19.97 8.19 1.31
C SER A 80 -18.69 7.36 1.46
N ALA A 81 -17.91 7.59 2.53
CA ALA A 81 -16.74 6.79 2.88
C ALA A 81 -17.16 5.54 3.67
N LYS A 82 -16.55 4.38 3.35
CA LYS A 82 -16.78 3.13 4.11
C LYS A 82 -15.99 3.09 5.42
N TYR A 83 -14.84 3.73 5.44
CA TYR A 83 -13.93 3.76 6.58
C TYR A 83 -13.39 5.16 6.79
N VAL A 84 -13.51 5.69 8.00
CA VAL A 84 -12.84 6.93 8.39
C VAL A 84 -11.88 6.66 9.53
N TYR A 85 -10.61 6.95 9.28
CA TYR A 85 -9.55 6.88 10.28
C TYR A 85 -9.16 8.29 10.71
N ILE A 86 -8.82 8.43 11.98
CA ILE A 86 -8.38 9.69 12.54
C ILE A 86 -6.95 9.57 13.07
N TRP A 87 -6.15 10.60 12.82
CA TRP A 87 -4.77 10.62 13.25
C TRP A 87 -4.65 11.03 14.73
N HIS A 88 -3.72 10.44 15.48
CA HIS A 88 -3.22 11.04 16.72
C HIS A 88 -1.80 10.53 17.00
N ALA A 89 -1.07 11.18 17.90
CA ALA A 89 0.23 10.67 18.33
C ALA A 89 0.09 9.67 19.48
N ILE A 90 1.09 8.79 19.68
CA ILE A 90 1.07 7.79 20.77
C ILE A 90 1.03 8.39 22.20
N VAL A 91 1.33 9.68 22.34
CA VAL A 91 1.27 10.38 23.64
C VAL A 91 0.09 11.35 23.73
N GLY A 92 -0.87 11.27 22.79
CA GLY A 92 -1.96 12.22 22.61
C GLY A 92 -1.72 13.05 21.36
N TYR A 93 -1.08 14.20 21.49
CA TYR A 93 -0.59 15.01 20.38
C TYR A 93 0.95 14.97 20.31
N TRP A 94 1.59 15.69 19.38
CA TRP A 94 3.06 15.72 19.25
C TRP A 94 3.81 16.00 20.57
N GLY A 95 3.30 16.94 21.37
CA GLY A 95 3.84 17.32 22.69
C GLY A 95 3.21 16.60 23.88
N GLY A 96 2.35 15.62 23.64
CA GLY A 96 1.60 14.92 24.69
C GLY A 96 0.26 15.59 25.03
N VAL A 97 -0.25 15.29 26.23
CA VAL A 97 -1.47 15.90 26.79
C VAL A 97 -1.14 17.04 27.74
N LYS A 98 -2.08 17.98 27.97
CA LYS A 98 -1.87 19.11 28.88
C LYS A 98 -2.15 18.72 30.34
N PRO A 99 -1.18 18.80 31.27
CA PRO A 99 -1.43 18.57 32.69
C PRO A 99 -2.10 19.76 33.38
N GLY A 100 -2.79 19.50 34.49
CA GLY A 100 -3.40 20.53 35.35
C GLY A 100 -4.66 21.16 34.76
N VAL A 101 -5.38 20.42 33.91
CA VAL A 101 -6.73 20.77 33.45
C VAL A 101 -7.67 19.63 33.84
N ASP A 102 -8.89 19.97 34.22
CA ASP A 102 -9.87 19.04 34.80
C ASP A 102 -10.10 17.79 33.93
N GLU A 103 -10.09 17.95 32.60
CA GLU A 103 -10.30 16.86 31.63
C GLU A 103 -9.20 15.80 31.67
N MET A 104 -7.99 16.18 32.12
CA MET A 104 -6.80 15.32 32.11
C MET A 104 -6.42 14.78 33.49
N ASP A 105 -7.01 15.29 34.57
CA ASP A 105 -6.66 14.94 35.95
C ASP A 105 -6.76 13.43 36.23
N GLN A 106 -7.78 12.77 35.68
CA GLN A 106 -7.99 11.33 35.84
C GLN A 106 -6.84 10.45 35.27
N TYR A 107 -6.04 11.02 34.36
CA TYR A 107 -4.93 10.34 33.70
C TYR A 107 -3.56 10.66 34.34
N ASP A 108 -3.51 11.57 35.32
CA ASP A 108 -2.30 11.99 36.04
C ASP A 108 -1.08 12.27 35.12
N PRO A 109 -1.22 13.09 34.07
CA PRO A 109 -0.11 13.32 33.16
C PRO A 109 1.02 14.13 33.81
N LYS A 110 2.27 13.83 33.42
CA LYS A 110 3.47 14.51 33.92
C LYS A 110 4.29 15.10 32.79
N ILE A 111 4.85 16.29 33.02
CA ILE A 111 5.81 16.88 32.09
C ILE A 111 7.15 16.15 32.22
N VAL A 112 7.54 15.42 31.19
CA VAL A 112 8.76 14.60 31.15
C VAL A 112 9.76 15.18 30.14
N SER A 113 11.04 15.08 30.48
CA SER A 113 12.12 15.46 29.55
C SER A 113 12.38 14.34 28.55
N VAL A 114 12.71 14.73 27.34
CA VAL A 114 13.02 13.84 26.22
C VAL A 114 14.53 13.61 26.20
N VAL A 115 14.94 12.35 26.31
CA VAL A 115 16.36 11.96 26.35
C VAL A 115 16.64 10.97 25.22
N PRO A 116 17.18 11.42 24.08
CA PRO A 116 17.53 10.51 22.99
C PRO A 116 18.68 9.58 23.40
N SER A 117 18.67 8.35 22.87
CA SER A 117 19.79 7.43 23.03
C SER A 117 20.97 7.87 22.15
N PRO A 118 22.23 7.48 22.47
CA PRO A 118 23.37 7.76 21.60
C PRO A 118 23.17 7.25 20.16
N GLY A 119 22.41 6.15 20.00
CA GLY A 119 21.99 5.63 18.70
C GLY A 119 21.11 6.61 17.93
N VAL A 120 20.05 7.14 18.56
CA VAL A 120 19.19 8.18 17.97
C VAL A 120 20.01 9.43 17.64
N GLU A 121 20.85 9.90 18.56
CA GLU A 121 21.70 11.09 18.33
C GLU A 121 22.64 10.89 17.13
N SER A 122 23.24 9.71 16.98
CA SER A 122 24.13 9.38 15.86
C SER A 122 23.45 9.37 14.48
N ASN A 123 22.13 9.17 14.44
CA ASN A 123 21.33 9.22 13.21
C ASN A 123 20.75 10.61 12.94
N GLY A 124 21.02 11.58 13.83
CA GLY A 124 20.57 12.95 13.76
C GLY A 124 19.25 13.18 14.45
N VAL A 125 19.16 14.31 15.15
CA VAL A 125 17.93 14.78 15.78
C VAL A 125 17.23 15.72 14.79
N CYS A 126 16.11 15.25 14.21
CA CYS A 126 15.32 16.04 13.28
C CYS A 126 14.73 17.28 13.97
N PHE A 127 14.24 18.24 13.17
CA PHE A 127 13.66 19.47 13.69
C PHE A 127 12.46 19.21 14.63
N VAL A 128 11.61 18.24 14.31
CA VAL A 128 10.46 17.86 15.13
C VAL A 128 10.91 17.38 16.51
N LEU A 129 11.87 16.44 16.58
CA LEU A 129 12.38 15.94 17.86
C LEU A 129 13.10 17.05 18.65
N LYS A 130 13.83 17.96 18.01
CA LYS A 130 14.42 19.14 18.68
C LYS A 130 13.33 20.01 19.32
N SER A 131 12.23 20.25 18.61
CA SER A 131 11.09 21.01 19.13
C SER A 131 10.47 20.30 20.35
N ILE A 132 10.25 18.99 20.27
CA ILE A 132 9.73 18.18 21.38
C ILE A 132 10.68 18.21 22.58
N MET A 133 12.00 18.12 22.36
CA MET A 133 13.00 18.21 23.43
C MET A 133 12.96 19.57 24.15
N ALA A 134 12.82 20.66 23.41
CA ALA A 134 12.76 22.00 23.98
C ALA A 134 11.48 22.23 24.79
N ASN A 135 10.35 21.68 24.32
CA ASN A 135 9.03 21.90 24.92
C ASN A 135 8.64 20.85 25.96
N ARG A 136 9.38 19.73 26.05
CA ARG A 136 9.07 18.56 26.90
C ARG A 136 7.74 17.89 26.47
N VAL A 137 7.41 16.77 27.09
CA VAL A 137 6.20 16.00 26.75
C VAL A 137 5.28 15.88 27.95
N GLY A 138 3.99 16.13 27.78
CA GLY A 138 2.98 15.77 28.75
C GLY A 138 2.59 14.30 28.61
N LEU A 139 3.28 13.44 29.35
CA LEU A 139 3.11 11.99 29.27
C LEU A 139 2.01 11.53 30.23
N VAL A 140 0.98 10.86 29.73
CA VAL A 140 -0.04 10.19 30.55
C VAL A 140 0.63 9.17 31.48
N ASN A 141 0.18 9.08 32.73
CA ASN A 141 0.71 8.09 33.66
C ASN A 141 0.57 6.68 33.05
N PRO A 142 1.67 5.90 32.91
CA PRO A 142 1.59 4.57 32.29
C PRO A 142 0.60 3.61 32.96
N GLU A 143 0.32 3.76 34.25
CA GLU A 143 -0.69 2.96 34.96
C GLU A 143 -2.14 3.35 34.59
N LYS A 144 -2.33 4.51 33.95
CA LYS A 144 -3.62 5.07 33.54
C LYS A 144 -3.81 5.11 32.02
N VAL A 145 -2.77 4.78 31.23
CA VAL A 145 -2.79 4.92 29.78
C VAL A 145 -3.84 4.04 29.10
N HIS A 146 -4.17 2.88 29.68
CA HIS A 146 -5.30 2.06 29.22
C HIS A 146 -6.64 2.79 29.33
N LEU A 147 -6.88 3.53 30.42
CA LEU A 147 -8.10 4.32 30.59
C LEU A 147 -8.13 5.48 29.59
N PHE A 148 -6.99 6.15 29.38
CA PHE A 148 -6.85 7.22 28.41
C PHE A 148 -7.23 6.77 27.00
N TYR A 149 -6.58 5.71 26.49
CA TYR A 149 -6.87 5.21 25.15
C TYR A 149 -8.29 4.68 25.02
N ASN A 150 -8.81 3.98 26.02
CA ASN A 150 -10.18 3.50 25.96
C ASN A 150 -11.17 4.66 25.87
N ASN A 151 -11.03 5.70 26.70
CA ASN A 151 -11.92 6.86 26.63
C ASN A 151 -11.82 7.58 25.28
N LEU A 152 -10.60 7.81 24.77
CA LEU A 152 -10.37 8.43 23.48
C LEU A 152 -11.02 7.62 22.34
N HIS A 153 -10.71 6.33 22.25
CA HIS A 153 -11.21 5.49 21.15
C HIS A 153 -12.70 5.18 21.27
N SER A 154 -13.26 5.07 22.49
CA SER A 154 -14.72 4.96 22.69
C SER A 154 -15.43 6.22 22.19
N TYR A 155 -14.89 7.40 22.49
CA TYR A 155 -15.43 8.67 21.98
C TYR A 155 -15.39 8.73 20.44
N LEU A 156 -14.25 8.41 19.84
CA LEU A 156 -14.08 8.37 18.39
C LEU A 156 -15.04 7.38 17.73
N ALA A 157 -15.11 6.14 18.24
CA ALA A 157 -16.04 5.13 17.73
C ALA A 157 -17.50 5.57 17.86
N SER A 158 -17.88 6.23 18.97
CA SER A 158 -19.23 6.77 19.15
C SER A 158 -19.57 7.91 18.17
N SER A 159 -18.54 8.55 17.60
CA SER A 159 -18.65 9.60 16.59
C SER A 159 -18.62 9.06 15.16
N GLY A 160 -18.59 7.73 14.97
CA GLY A 160 -18.59 7.08 13.67
C GLY A 160 -17.19 6.89 13.05
N ILE A 161 -16.12 7.01 13.83
CA ILE A 161 -14.76 6.72 13.38
C ILE A 161 -14.51 5.20 13.42
N ASP A 162 -13.91 4.65 12.36
CA ASP A 162 -13.69 3.21 12.18
C ASP A 162 -12.30 2.74 12.63
N GLY A 163 -11.36 3.67 12.80
CA GLY A 163 -10.00 3.37 13.20
C GLY A 163 -9.13 4.60 13.39
N VAL A 164 -7.84 4.37 13.62
CA VAL A 164 -6.86 5.43 13.88
C VAL A 164 -5.57 5.25 13.07
N LYS A 165 -4.91 6.35 12.73
CA LYS A 165 -3.50 6.36 12.33
C LYS A 165 -2.70 6.90 13.52
N VAL A 166 -1.84 6.07 14.11
CA VAL A 166 -1.14 6.43 15.36
C VAL A 166 0.32 6.71 15.07
N ASP A 167 0.68 7.98 15.13
CA ASP A 167 2.00 8.51 14.81
C ASP A 167 2.92 8.61 16.03
N ASN A 168 4.18 8.95 15.75
CA ASN A 168 5.20 9.25 16.72
C ASN A 168 5.45 8.11 17.74
N GLN A 169 5.18 6.85 17.37
CA GLN A 169 5.25 5.73 18.30
C GLN A 169 6.66 5.53 18.89
N SER A 170 7.69 5.76 18.09
CA SER A 170 9.09 5.67 18.52
C SER A 170 9.52 6.74 19.53
N ILE A 171 8.72 7.78 19.81
CA ILE A 171 9.06 8.77 20.84
C ILE A 171 9.23 8.13 22.22
N LEU A 172 8.53 7.02 22.49
CA LEU A 172 8.59 6.29 23.75
C LEU A 172 10.02 5.82 24.09
N GLU A 173 10.89 5.62 23.10
CA GLU A 173 12.31 5.32 23.32
C GLU A 173 13.01 6.39 24.18
N THR A 174 12.56 7.64 24.04
CA THR A 174 13.18 8.83 24.65
C THR A 174 12.55 9.25 25.98
N LEU A 175 11.45 8.62 26.38
CA LEU A 175 10.62 9.05 27.52
C LEU A 175 10.70 8.10 28.73
N GLY A 176 11.48 7.03 28.65
CA GLY A 176 11.52 5.97 29.67
C GLY A 176 12.11 6.34 31.03
N ALA A 177 12.74 7.50 31.17
CA ALA A 177 13.38 7.94 32.41
C ALA A 177 12.34 8.14 33.53
N GLY A 178 12.50 7.42 34.64
CA GLY A 178 11.54 7.45 35.76
C GLY A 178 10.36 6.47 35.63
N PHE A 179 10.24 5.74 34.52
CA PHE A 179 9.12 4.81 34.24
C PHE A 179 9.57 3.36 34.05
N GLY A 180 10.70 2.97 34.66
CA GLY A 180 11.27 1.63 34.53
C GLY A 180 12.00 1.37 33.19
N GLY A 181 12.28 2.42 32.42
CA GLY A 181 13.04 2.37 31.18
C GLY A 181 12.18 2.22 29.92
N ARG A 182 12.79 2.48 28.76
CA ARG A 182 12.09 2.52 27.45
C ARG A 182 11.31 1.25 27.13
N VAL A 183 11.85 0.08 27.44
CA VAL A 183 11.20 -1.22 27.13
C VAL A 183 9.90 -1.39 27.91
N LYS A 184 9.89 -1.03 29.20
CA LYS A 184 8.70 -1.15 30.04
C LYS A 184 7.63 -0.15 29.59
N LEU A 185 8.03 1.12 29.40
CA LEU A 185 7.12 2.17 28.96
C LEU A 185 6.49 1.86 27.60
N ALA A 186 7.31 1.46 26.62
CA ALA A 186 6.84 1.10 25.29
C ALA A 186 5.84 -0.05 25.36
N ARG A 187 6.12 -1.11 26.13
CA ARG A 187 5.19 -2.22 26.28
C ARG A 187 3.86 -1.80 26.87
N GLU A 188 3.85 -1.03 27.95
CA GLU A 188 2.62 -0.56 28.59
C GLU A 188 1.75 0.28 27.65
N TYR A 189 2.38 1.21 26.90
CA TYR A 189 1.67 2.04 25.93
C TYR A 189 1.12 1.26 24.74
N HIS A 190 1.90 0.37 24.13
CA HIS A 190 1.44 -0.41 22.97
C HIS A 190 0.38 -1.45 23.37
N GLU A 191 0.50 -2.09 24.54
CA GLU A 191 -0.53 -3.01 25.04
C GLU A 191 -1.85 -2.29 25.31
N ALA A 192 -1.80 -1.12 25.92
CA ALA A 192 -2.99 -0.29 26.14
C ALA A 192 -3.60 0.22 24.82
N LEU A 193 -2.75 0.61 23.86
CA LEU A 193 -3.19 1.01 22.53
C LEU A 193 -3.93 -0.13 21.84
N GLU A 194 -3.31 -1.30 21.67
CA GLU A 194 -3.94 -2.45 21.00
C GLU A 194 -5.17 -2.98 21.73
N ALA A 195 -5.21 -2.91 23.07
CA ALA A 195 -6.39 -3.25 23.84
C ALA A 195 -7.56 -2.32 23.49
N SER A 196 -7.32 -1.01 23.47
CA SER A 196 -8.36 -0.04 23.10
C SER A 196 -8.83 -0.19 21.65
N ILE A 197 -7.93 -0.53 20.71
CA ILE A 197 -8.31 -0.85 19.31
C ILE A 197 -9.25 -2.05 19.28
N SER A 198 -8.87 -3.13 19.97
CA SER A 198 -9.67 -4.37 20.03
C SER A 198 -11.06 -4.14 20.66
N THR A 199 -11.16 -3.23 21.62
CA THR A 199 -12.41 -2.91 22.32
C THR A 199 -13.34 -2.03 21.48
N ASN A 200 -12.80 -1.05 20.74
CA ASN A 200 -13.60 0.03 20.17
C ASN A 200 -13.79 -0.06 18.65
N PHE A 201 -12.89 -0.73 17.92
CA PHE A 201 -12.93 -0.80 16.45
C PHE A 201 -13.10 -2.24 15.97
N LYS A 202 -14.07 -2.48 15.07
CA LYS A 202 -14.48 -3.83 14.64
C LYS A 202 -13.48 -4.55 13.74
N ASN A 203 -12.65 -3.82 13.02
CA ASN A 203 -11.87 -4.34 11.90
C ASN A 203 -10.37 -4.20 12.10
N ASN A 204 -9.86 -4.23 13.34
CA ASN A 204 -8.44 -3.95 13.62
C ASN A 204 -8.02 -2.58 13.05
N GLY A 205 -8.82 -1.56 13.39
CA GLY A 205 -8.76 -0.23 12.81
C GLY A 205 -7.55 0.59 13.27
N ILE A 206 -6.35 0.20 12.87
CA ILE A 206 -5.11 0.92 13.20
C ILE A 206 -4.09 0.88 12.06
N ILE A 207 -3.47 2.03 11.79
CA ILE A 207 -2.20 2.15 11.04
C ILE A 207 -1.13 2.60 12.04
N SER A 208 -0.15 1.73 12.31
CA SER A 208 0.97 2.09 13.17
C SER A 208 2.02 2.87 12.39
N CYS A 209 2.31 4.10 12.81
CA CYS A 209 3.21 5.00 12.10
C CYS A 209 4.36 5.45 13.00
N MET A 210 5.54 5.67 12.40
CA MET A 210 6.79 5.92 13.12
C MET A 210 7.08 4.83 14.18
N SER A 211 6.72 3.58 13.87
CA SER A 211 6.69 2.45 14.82
C SER A 211 7.81 1.42 14.58
N HIS A 212 8.94 1.86 14.03
CA HIS A 212 10.04 0.96 13.64
C HIS A 212 11.07 0.73 14.75
N SER A 213 10.90 1.38 15.91
CA SER A 213 11.78 1.11 17.04
C SER A 213 11.66 -0.36 17.47
N THR A 214 12.77 -0.93 17.89
CA THR A 214 12.82 -2.32 18.39
C THR A 214 11.77 -2.54 19.48
N ASP A 215 11.59 -1.59 20.40
CA ASP A 215 10.63 -1.73 21.49
C ASP A 215 9.17 -1.76 21.01
N ALA A 216 8.83 -0.99 19.97
CA ALA A 216 7.50 -1.01 19.36
C ALA A 216 7.25 -2.34 18.65
N LEU A 217 8.19 -2.78 17.81
CA LEU A 217 8.08 -4.02 17.05
C LEU A 217 7.95 -5.26 17.95
N TYR A 218 8.70 -5.33 19.05
CA TYR A 218 8.59 -6.44 20.01
C TYR A 218 7.39 -6.33 20.96
N SER A 219 6.70 -5.19 20.99
CA SER A 219 5.49 -4.98 21.81
C SER A 219 4.20 -5.14 21.01
N ALA A 220 4.24 -4.99 19.69
CA ALA A 220 3.10 -5.22 18.81
C ALA A 220 2.66 -6.69 18.84
N LYS A 221 1.36 -6.93 19.03
CA LYS A 221 0.75 -8.27 19.06
C LYS A 221 -0.43 -8.40 18.12
N LYS A 222 -1.15 -7.30 17.86
CA LYS A 222 -2.42 -7.30 17.14
C LYS A 222 -2.51 -6.27 16.03
N ALA A 223 -1.77 -5.16 16.09
CA ALA A 223 -1.82 -4.16 15.03
C ALA A 223 -1.44 -4.79 13.68
N ALA A 224 -2.32 -4.69 12.68
CA ALA A 224 -2.11 -5.35 11.39
C ALA A 224 -1.26 -4.51 10.43
N ILE A 225 -1.42 -3.19 10.43
CA ILE A 225 -0.78 -2.30 9.45
C ILE A 225 0.34 -1.50 10.11
N ILE A 226 1.47 -1.40 9.41
CA ILE A 226 2.58 -0.51 9.77
C ILE A 226 3.02 0.32 8.57
N ARG A 227 3.13 1.63 8.72
CA ARG A 227 3.72 2.50 7.70
C ARG A 227 5.19 2.16 7.57
N ALA A 228 5.62 1.77 6.38
CA ALA A 228 6.93 1.22 6.10
C ALA A 228 7.98 2.23 5.60
N PRO A 229 7.64 3.37 4.98
CA PRO A 229 8.61 4.42 4.71
C PRO A 229 8.52 5.58 5.73
N ASP A 230 9.48 6.50 5.61
CA ASP A 230 9.32 7.88 6.08
C ASP A 230 8.23 8.60 5.22
N ASP A 231 7.94 9.86 5.52
CA ASP A 231 6.95 10.62 4.76
C ASP A 231 7.22 10.65 3.25
N PHE A 232 6.16 10.56 2.46
CA PHE A 232 6.17 11.01 1.08
C PHE A 232 6.39 12.54 1.04
N PHE A 233 7.51 12.97 0.48
CA PHE A 233 7.86 14.40 0.37
C PHE A 233 7.62 14.90 -1.08
N PRO A 234 6.43 15.39 -1.45
CA PRO A 234 6.11 15.79 -2.83
C PRO A 234 7.01 16.90 -3.38
N ARG A 235 7.60 17.71 -2.49
CA ARG A 235 8.44 18.86 -2.86
C ARG A 235 9.94 18.57 -2.81
N ASP A 236 10.35 17.38 -2.39
CA ASP A 236 11.74 16.95 -2.39
C ASP A 236 11.98 15.96 -3.54
N PRO A 237 12.52 16.41 -4.68
CA PRO A 237 12.78 15.53 -5.82
C PRO A 237 13.73 14.37 -5.50
N ALA A 238 14.62 14.54 -4.51
CA ALA A 238 15.54 13.49 -4.08
C ALA A 238 14.82 12.33 -3.40
N SER A 239 13.66 12.58 -2.79
CA SER A 239 12.95 11.59 -1.97
C SER A 239 12.31 10.47 -2.80
N HIS A 240 11.94 10.71 -4.06
CA HIS A 240 11.01 9.80 -4.76
C HIS A 240 11.57 8.42 -5.09
N THR A 241 12.80 8.34 -5.61
CA THR A 241 13.43 7.04 -5.88
C THR A 241 13.87 6.35 -4.59
N ILE A 242 14.30 7.14 -3.60
CA ILE A 242 14.64 6.67 -2.25
C ILE A 242 13.42 6.03 -1.60
N HIS A 243 12.24 6.66 -1.66
CA HIS A 243 11.01 6.16 -1.08
C HIS A 243 10.69 4.75 -1.57
N ILE A 244 10.69 4.54 -2.88
CA ILE A 244 10.37 3.23 -3.48
C ILE A 244 11.42 2.18 -3.10
N ALA A 245 12.71 2.53 -3.11
CA ALA A 245 13.75 1.62 -2.66
C ALA A 245 13.59 1.28 -1.17
N SER A 246 13.55 2.28 -0.29
CA SER A 246 13.44 2.11 1.15
C SER A 246 12.20 1.31 1.55
N VAL A 247 11.02 1.62 1.00
CA VAL A 247 9.78 0.92 1.36
C VAL A 247 9.81 -0.55 0.92
N ALA A 248 10.40 -0.84 -0.24
CA ALA A 248 10.55 -2.20 -0.74
C ALA A 248 11.50 -3.03 0.15
N TYR A 249 12.65 -2.48 0.54
CA TYR A 249 13.58 -3.18 1.44
C TYR A 249 13.01 -3.32 2.85
N ASN A 250 12.34 -2.30 3.39
CA ASN A 250 11.69 -2.38 4.70
C ASN A 250 10.58 -3.45 4.71
N THR A 251 9.87 -3.63 3.60
CA THR A 251 8.84 -4.66 3.44
C THR A 251 9.38 -6.09 3.57
N ILE A 252 10.67 -6.35 3.29
CA ILE A 252 11.27 -7.69 3.48
C ILE A 252 11.12 -8.15 4.93
N PHE A 253 11.35 -7.24 5.88
CA PHE A 253 11.29 -7.55 7.30
C PHE A 253 9.87 -7.34 7.86
N LEU A 254 9.27 -6.17 7.62
CA LEU A 254 7.95 -5.84 8.18
C LEU A 254 6.86 -6.76 7.64
N GLY A 255 6.93 -7.09 6.34
CA GLY A 255 5.96 -7.95 5.65
C GLY A 255 5.92 -9.40 6.11
N GLU A 256 6.76 -9.80 7.08
CA GLU A 256 6.70 -11.11 7.73
C GLU A 256 5.63 -11.18 8.83
N PHE A 257 5.29 -10.05 9.46
CA PHE A 257 4.42 -10.03 10.65
C PHE A 257 3.42 -8.87 10.68
N MET A 258 3.54 -7.87 9.79
CA MET A 258 2.58 -6.79 9.61
C MET A 258 2.41 -6.49 8.13
N GLN A 259 1.27 -5.94 7.73
CA GLN A 259 1.04 -5.43 6.39
C GLN A 259 1.69 -4.05 6.24
N PRO A 260 2.69 -3.92 5.35
CA PRO A 260 3.32 -2.63 5.10
C PRO A 260 2.34 -1.69 4.39
N ASP A 261 2.22 -0.49 4.93
CA ASP A 261 1.63 0.67 4.28
C ASP A 261 2.76 1.49 3.62
N TRP A 262 2.61 1.75 2.32
CA TRP A 262 3.63 2.40 1.50
C TRP A 262 3.46 3.91 1.41
N ASP A 263 2.57 4.45 2.25
CA ASP A 263 2.23 5.84 2.39
C ASP A 263 1.42 6.44 1.24
N MET A 264 0.80 7.59 1.49
CA MET A 264 0.14 8.40 0.47
C MET A 264 1.09 8.81 -0.67
N PHE A 265 0.51 9.23 -1.79
CA PHE A 265 1.22 9.95 -2.84
C PHE A 265 0.31 10.98 -3.49
N HIS A 266 0.86 11.79 -4.41
CA HIS A 266 0.07 12.69 -5.24
C HIS A 266 -0.21 12.05 -6.60
N SER A 267 -1.47 12.01 -7.03
CA SER A 267 -1.83 11.57 -8.38
C SER A 267 -1.44 12.61 -9.42
N LEU A 268 -1.55 13.91 -9.09
CA LEU A 268 -1.12 14.99 -9.97
C LEU A 268 0.33 15.39 -9.66
N HIS A 269 1.28 14.60 -10.15
CA HIS A 269 2.71 14.80 -9.92
C HIS A 269 3.58 14.18 -11.03
N PRO A 270 4.76 14.75 -11.38
CA PRO A 270 5.64 14.17 -12.40
C PRO A 270 6.08 12.71 -12.12
N MET A 271 6.09 12.30 -10.86
CA MET A 271 6.41 10.93 -10.41
C MET A 271 5.15 10.10 -10.08
N ALA A 272 3.95 10.57 -10.39
CA ALA A 272 2.70 9.92 -9.97
C ALA A 272 2.55 8.50 -10.51
N GLU A 273 2.81 8.28 -11.80
CA GLU A 273 2.77 6.94 -12.38
C GLU A 273 3.81 6.00 -11.76
N TYR A 274 5.01 6.50 -11.49
CA TYR A 274 6.08 5.73 -10.85
C TYR A 274 5.66 5.25 -9.45
N HIS A 275 5.06 6.14 -8.66
CA HIS A 275 4.53 5.86 -7.32
C HIS A 275 3.28 4.97 -7.35
N GLY A 276 2.39 5.18 -8.31
CA GLY A 276 1.18 4.38 -8.52
C GLY A 276 1.52 2.94 -8.89
N ALA A 277 2.42 2.75 -9.87
CA ALA A 277 2.89 1.43 -10.27
C ALA A 277 3.51 0.65 -9.10
N ALA A 278 4.35 1.31 -8.29
CA ALA A 278 4.95 0.69 -7.12
C ALA A 278 3.90 0.22 -6.09
N ARG A 279 2.90 1.07 -5.78
CA ARG A 279 1.81 0.74 -4.83
C ARG A 279 0.89 -0.37 -5.34
N ALA A 280 0.64 -0.44 -6.65
CA ALA A 280 -0.12 -1.54 -7.25
C ALA A 280 0.52 -2.92 -7.03
N ILE A 281 1.86 -2.95 -6.90
CA ILE A 281 2.65 -4.15 -6.63
C ILE A 281 2.88 -4.36 -5.13
N GLY A 282 2.82 -3.29 -4.32
CA GLY A 282 3.14 -3.35 -2.88
C GLY A 282 2.19 -4.20 -2.04
N GLY A 283 0.98 -4.50 -2.54
CA GLY A 283 -0.08 -5.17 -1.79
C GLY A 283 -0.55 -4.37 -0.56
N CYS A 284 -0.19 -3.09 -0.52
CA CYS A 284 -0.45 -2.10 0.51
C CYS A 284 -1.80 -1.38 0.26
N PRO A 285 -2.32 -0.63 1.25
CA PRO A 285 -3.40 0.31 0.98
C PRO A 285 -2.95 1.36 -0.05
N ILE A 286 -3.88 1.78 -0.90
CA ILE A 286 -3.63 2.80 -1.94
C ILE A 286 -4.49 4.01 -1.62
N TYR A 287 -3.83 5.10 -1.24
CA TYR A 287 -4.50 6.36 -0.98
C TYR A 287 -3.65 7.54 -1.46
N VAL A 288 -4.31 8.63 -1.85
CA VAL A 288 -3.65 9.86 -2.28
C VAL A 288 -3.81 10.97 -1.24
N SER A 289 -3.03 12.04 -1.36
CA SER A 289 -3.18 13.24 -0.53
C SER A 289 -3.29 14.52 -1.37
N ASP A 290 -3.84 14.38 -2.57
CA ASP A 290 -4.09 15.50 -3.47
C ASP A 290 -5.01 16.54 -2.83
N LYS A 291 -4.80 17.81 -3.18
CA LYS A 291 -5.74 18.88 -2.88
C LYS A 291 -7.07 18.64 -3.62
N PRO A 292 -8.22 19.03 -3.05
CA PRO A 292 -9.49 18.98 -3.76
C PRO A 292 -9.40 19.62 -5.14
N GLY A 293 -9.94 18.94 -6.14
CA GLY A 293 -9.93 19.37 -7.54
C GLY A 293 -8.58 19.25 -8.28
N ASN A 294 -7.51 18.79 -7.62
CA ASN A 294 -6.17 18.66 -8.20
C ASN A 294 -5.77 17.19 -8.33
N HIS A 295 -6.55 16.43 -9.09
CA HIS A 295 -6.37 14.99 -9.29
C HIS A 295 -5.97 14.68 -10.73
N ASP A 296 -5.15 13.65 -10.91
CA ASP A 296 -4.91 13.02 -12.20
C ASP A 296 -5.73 11.72 -12.31
N PHE A 297 -6.90 11.82 -12.94
CA PHE A 297 -7.78 10.67 -13.09
C PHE A 297 -7.25 9.61 -14.06
N ASP A 298 -6.32 9.95 -14.96
CA ASP A 298 -5.70 8.96 -15.84
C ASP A 298 -4.74 8.06 -15.07
N VAL A 299 -4.05 8.60 -14.06
CA VAL A 299 -3.27 7.80 -13.10
C VAL A 299 -4.21 7.01 -12.18
N LEU A 300 -5.23 7.64 -11.61
CA LEU A 300 -6.14 6.96 -10.67
C LEU A 300 -6.89 5.78 -11.30
N LYS A 301 -7.34 5.89 -12.56
CA LYS A 301 -8.01 4.79 -13.29
C LYS A 301 -7.12 3.57 -13.55
N LYS A 302 -5.79 3.70 -13.38
CA LYS A 302 -4.86 2.56 -13.44
C LYS A 302 -4.76 1.80 -12.12
N LEU A 303 -5.35 2.32 -11.04
CA LEU A 303 -5.28 1.80 -9.67
C LEU A 303 -6.66 1.47 -9.08
N VAL A 304 -7.66 2.29 -9.38
CA VAL A 304 -8.97 2.31 -8.73
C VAL A 304 -10.04 1.87 -9.72
N LEU A 305 -10.89 0.95 -9.27
CA LEU A 305 -12.10 0.55 -10.00
C LEU A 305 -13.24 1.56 -9.76
N PRO A 306 -14.26 1.61 -10.62
CA PRO A 306 -15.36 2.59 -10.48
C PRO A 306 -16.12 2.53 -9.15
N ASP A 307 -16.13 1.36 -8.49
CA ASP A 307 -16.75 1.17 -7.17
C ASP A 307 -15.86 1.66 -6.00
N GLY A 308 -14.69 2.23 -6.30
CA GLY A 308 -13.69 2.67 -5.32
C GLY A 308 -12.84 1.53 -4.76
N SER A 309 -13.03 0.29 -5.19
CA SER A 309 -12.15 -0.83 -4.79
C SER A 309 -10.87 -0.85 -5.60
N THR A 310 -9.82 -1.49 -5.07
CA THR A 310 -8.52 -1.61 -5.74
C THR A 310 -8.26 -3.06 -6.17
N LEU A 311 -7.42 -3.25 -7.18
CA LEU A 311 -6.88 -4.56 -7.53
C LEU A 311 -5.64 -4.86 -6.67
N ARG A 312 -5.80 -4.90 -5.34
CA ARG A 312 -4.69 -5.13 -4.42
C ARG A 312 -4.06 -6.52 -4.63
N ALA A 313 -2.73 -6.57 -4.72
CA ALA A 313 -1.99 -7.82 -4.72
C ALA A 313 -1.99 -8.49 -3.32
N LYS A 314 -1.83 -9.81 -3.27
CA LYS A 314 -2.13 -10.62 -2.07
C LYS A 314 -1.10 -10.49 -0.95
N LEU A 315 0.18 -10.36 -1.30
CA LEU A 315 1.29 -10.39 -0.35
C LEU A 315 1.82 -8.98 -0.10
N PRO A 316 2.68 -8.75 0.90
CA PRO A 316 3.55 -7.59 0.90
C PRO A 316 4.53 -7.65 -0.29
N GLY A 317 4.62 -6.57 -1.07
CA GLY A 317 5.47 -6.51 -2.27
C GLY A 317 6.96 -6.49 -1.92
N ARG A 318 7.77 -7.34 -2.57
CA ARG A 318 9.17 -7.58 -2.16
C ARG A 318 10.13 -7.41 -3.32
N PRO A 319 11.39 -7.02 -3.04
CA PRO A 319 12.46 -7.16 -4.01
C PRO A 319 12.58 -8.61 -4.49
N THR A 320 12.89 -8.79 -5.77
CA THR A 320 13.29 -10.10 -6.30
C THR A 320 14.61 -10.53 -5.66
N ARG A 321 14.89 -11.84 -5.67
CA ARG A 321 16.04 -12.41 -4.95
C ARG A 321 17.38 -11.82 -5.40
N ASP A 322 17.52 -11.52 -6.69
CA ASP A 322 18.71 -10.91 -7.27
C ASP A 322 18.89 -9.42 -6.91
N CYS A 323 17.84 -8.74 -6.45
CA CYS A 323 17.94 -7.35 -5.97
C CYS A 323 18.31 -7.25 -4.47
N LEU A 324 18.25 -8.33 -3.68
CA LEU A 324 18.38 -8.27 -2.21
C LEU A 324 19.69 -7.62 -1.71
N PHE A 325 20.78 -7.75 -2.45
CA PHE A 325 22.10 -7.21 -2.10
C PHE A 325 22.59 -6.12 -3.05
N SER A 326 21.69 -5.58 -3.88
CA SER A 326 21.98 -4.51 -4.83
C SER A 326 21.69 -3.15 -4.20
N ASP A 327 22.39 -2.10 -4.63
CA ASP A 327 22.05 -0.72 -4.29
C ASP A 327 21.42 -0.05 -5.53
N PRO A 328 20.08 -0.16 -5.70
CA PRO A 328 19.41 0.34 -6.89
C PRO A 328 19.38 1.87 -6.97
N THR A 329 19.91 2.56 -5.95
CA THR A 329 19.90 4.03 -5.86
C THR A 329 21.23 4.67 -6.26
N ARG A 330 22.35 3.93 -6.19
CA ARG A 330 23.70 4.51 -6.36
C ARG A 330 24.68 3.70 -7.21
N ASP A 331 24.44 2.41 -7.44
CA ASP A 331 25.47 1.55 -8.00
C ASP A 331 25.68 1.71 -9.52
N GLY A 332 24.85 2.52 -10.18
CA GLY A 332 24.94 2.82 -11.61
C GLY A 332 24.68 1.62 -12.52
N LYS A 333 24.14 0.51 -12.00
CA LYS A 333 23.99 -0.74 -12.78
C LYS A 333 22.74 -1.56 -12.47
N SER A 334 22.11 -1.36 -11.31
CA SER A 334 21.01 -2.20 -10.87
C SER A 334 19.66 -1.51 -11.06
N LEU A 335 18.71 -2.26 -11.60
CA LEU A 335 17.27 -1.97 -11.51
C LEU A 335 16.72 -2.59 -10.22
N LEU A 336 15.77 -1.93 -9.59
CA LEU A 336 14.97 -2.52 -8.53
C LEU A 336 13.82 -3.29 -9.16
N LYS A 337 13.79 -4.61 -8.96
CA LYS A 337 12.66 -5.46 -9.34
C LYS A 337 11.84 -5.80 -8.12
N LEU A 338 10.52 -5.64 -8.22
CA LEU A 338 9.55 -5.91 -7.16
C LEU A 338 8.54 -6.94 -7.64
N TRP A 339 8.22 -7.94 -6.83
CA TRP A 339 7.24 -8.97 -7.20
C TRP A 339 6.13 -9.10 -6.16
N ASN A 340 4.97 -9.58 -6.62
CA ASN A 340 3.84 -9.98 -5.80
C ASN A 340 2.96 -11.01 -6.53
N MET A 341 1.95 -11.54 -5.85
CA MET A 341 1.00 -12.52 -6.34
C MET A 341 -0.43 -11.97 -6.36
N ASN A 342 -1.18 -12.36 -7.39
CA ASN A 342 -2.65 -12.38 -7.40
C ASN A 342 -3.13 -13.82 -7.22
N ASP A 343 -4.45 -14.04 -7.29
CA ASP A 343 -5.01 -15.38 -7.17
C ASP A 343 -4.58 -16.31 -8.32
N PHE A 344 -4.43 -15.76 -9.53
CA PHE A 344 -4.14 -16.52 -10.75
C PHE A 344 -3.03 -15.95 -11.63
N THR A 345 -2.36 -14.90 -11.19
CA THR A 345 -1.21 -14.31 -11.90
C THR A 345 -0.13 -13.87 -10.90
N GLY A 346 1.08 -13.67 -11.39
CA GLY A 346 2.09 -12.83 -10.75
C GLY A 346 2.02 -11.40 -11.26
N VAL A 347 2.61 -10.48 -10.49
CA VAL A 347 2.93 -9.12 -10.94
C VAL A 347 4.39 -8.81 -10.63
N LEU A 348 5.10 -8.24 -11.60
CA LEU A 348 6.51 -7.88 -11.51
C LEU A 348 6.70 -6.43 -11.95
N GLY A 349 7.13 -5.55 -11.06
CA GLY A 349 7.57 -4.20 -11.41
C GLY A 349 9.08 -4.11 -11.52
N VAL A 350 9.56 -3.25 -12.41
CA VAL A 350 10.97 -2.93 -12.60
C VAL A 350 11.13 -1.42 -12.58
N PHE A 351 12.04 -0.91 -11.76
CA PHE A 351 12.20 0.52 -11.51
C PHE A 351 13.67 0.91 -11.62
N ASN A 352 13.96 1.99 -12.33
CA ASN A 352 15.25 2.65 -12.23
C ASN A 352 15.21 3.68 -11.09
N CYS A 353 15.90 3.39 -9.99
CA CYS A 353 15.93 4.22 -8.79
C CYS A 353 17.22 5.05 -8.63
N GLN A 354 18.09 5.04 -9.65
CA GLN A 354 19.42 5.65 -9.58
C GLN A 354 19.35 7.18 -9.40
N GLY A 355 20.38 7.76 -8.77
CA GLY A 355 20.68 9.19 -8.79
C GLY A 355 20.42 9.95 -7.50
N ALA A 356 19.61 9.41 -6.61
CA ALA A 356 19.32 10.02 -5.31
C ALA A 356 19.36 9.00 -4.18
N SER A 357 19.89 9.42 -3.04
CA SER A 357 20.03 8.54 -1.88
C SER A 357 20.18 9.29 -0.54
N TRP A 358 19.90 8.61 0.57
CA TRP A 358 20.07 9.19 1.90
C TRP A 358 21.56 9.42 2.23
N CYS A 359 21.91 10.64 2.61
CA CYS A 359 23.27 10.99 3.00
C CYS A 359 23.42 10.98 4.52
N ARG A 360 24.15 10.01 5.07
CA ARG A 360 24.40 9.91 6.51
C ARG A 360 25.23 11.07 7.08
N VAL A 361 26.08 11.71 6.28
CA VAL A 361 26.92 12.83 6.74
C VAL A 361 26.09 14.10 6.92
N SER A 362 25.22 14.39 5.95
CA SER A 362 24.39 15.61 5.98
C SER A 362 22.98 15.39 6.53
N ILE A 363 22.62 14.14 6.82
CA ILE A 363 21.35 13.70 7.42
C ILE A 363 20.16 14.24 6.62
N LYS A 364 20.20 14.02 5.30
CA LYS A 364 19.15 14.40 4.36
C LYS A 364 19.20 13.57 3.08
N ASN A 365 18.10 13.58 2.33
CA ASN A 365 18.08 13.08 0.96
C ASN A 365 18.97 13.97 0.08
N LEU A 366 19.76 13.34 -0.80
CA LEU A 366 20.62 14.03 -1.75
C LEU A 366 20.47 13.42 -3.13
N ILE A 367 20.31 14.30 -4.13
CA ILE A 367 20.62 13.96 -5.52
C ILE A 367 22.14 14.05 -5.67
N HIS A 368 22.77 12.94 -6.02
CA HIS A 368 24.21 12.88 -6.32
C HIS A 368 24.47 12.75 -7.82
N ASP A 369 23.44 12.44 -8.60
CA ASP A 369 23.47 12.44 -10.06
C ASP A 369 22.12 12.94 -10.59
N GLU A 370 22.11 14.09 -11.24
CA GLU A 370 20.89 14.70 -11.81
C GLU A 370 20.43 14.01 -13.10
N GLN A 371 21.33 13.30 -13.79
CA GLN A 371 21.05 12.63 -15.06
C GLN A 371 21.62 11.21 -15.08
N PRO A 372 21.11 10.30 -14.21
CA PRO A 372 21.59 8.93 -14.17
C PRO A 372 21.43 8.23 -15.52
N GLU A 373 22.38 7.35 -15.81
CA GLU A 373 22.39 6.59 -17.06
C GLU A 373 21.16 5.67 -17.19
N THR A 374 20.89 5.29 -18.44
CA THR A 374 19.91 4.22 -18.73
C THR A 374 20.49 2.90 -18.27
N ILE A 375 19.74 2.18 -17.42
CA ILE A 375 20.19 0.90 -16.89
C ILE A 375 19.56 -0.23 -17.71
N ALA A 376 20.39 -1.18 -18.13
CA ALA A 376 19.97 -2.42 -18.74
C ALA A 376 19.90 -3.55 -17.70
N GLY A 377 18.89 -4.41 -17.81
CA GLY A 377 18.71 -5.57 -16.95
C GLY A 377 17.96 -6.69 -17.66
N THR A 378 17.56 -7.69 -16.88
CA THR A 378 16.73 -8.79 -17.37
C THR A 378 15.57 -9.09 -16.42
N VAL A 379 14.48 -9.58 -16.99
CA VAL A 379 13.34 -10.12 -16.26
C VAL A 379 13.07 -11.56 -16.67
N GLN A 380 12.62 -12.37 -15.72
CA GLN A 380 12.22 -13.76 -15.91
C GLN A 380 10.87 -14.02 -15.26
N ALA A 381 10.14 -15.03 -15.71
CA ALA A 381 8.91 -15.45 -15.04
C ALA A 381 9.16 -15.87 -13.57
N THR A 382 10.33 -16.46 -13.31
CA THR A 382 10.79 -16.89 -11.98
C THR A 382 11.22 -15.75 -11.06
N ASP A 383 11.26 -14.49 -11.53
CA ASP A 383 11.41 -13.34 -10.64
C ASP A 383 10.19 -13.18 -9.72
N VAL A 384 9.04 -13.78 -10.09
CA VAL A 384 7.89 -13.93 -9.19
C VAL A 384 8.03 -15.25 -8.41
N GLU A 385 8.53 -15.16 -7.18
CA GLU A 385 8.98 -16.31 -6.37
C GLU A 385 7.95 -17.46 -6.27
N TYR A 386 6.67 -17.12 -6.11
CA TYR A 386 5.59 -18.09 -5.87
C TYR A 386 4.72 -18.38 -7.10
N LEU A 387 5.18 -18.02 -8.29
CA LEU A 387 4.41 -18.22 -9.52
C LEU A 387 4.09 -19.70 -9.78
N GLY A 388 4.95 -20.62 -9.36
CA GLY A 388 4.70 -22.05 -9.48
C GLY A 388 3.50 -22.56 -8.67
N SER A 389 3.07 -21.83 -7.64
CA SER A 389 1.94 -22.24 -6.77
C SER A 389 0.58 -22.16 -7.46
N ILE A 390 0.48 -21.35 -8.52
CA ILE A 390 -0.74 -21.18 -9.33
C ILE A 390 -0.69 -21.95 -10.66
N ALA A 391 0.41 -22.67 -10.93
CA ALA A 391 0.55 -23.54 -12.08
C ALA A 391 0.23 -24.98 -11.70
N GLU A 392 -0.44 -25.72 -12.58
CA GLU A 392 -0.85 -27.11 -12.30
C GLU A 392 0.31 -28.07 -12.03
N SER A 393 1.46 -27.83 -12.65
CA SER A 393 2.65 -28.65 -12.48
C SER A 393 3.40 -28.36 -11.17
N GLY A 394 2.98 -27.33 -10.41
CA GLY A 394 3.72 -26.79 -9.27
C GLY A 394 4.98 -25.99 -9.67
N ARG A 395 5.20 -25.75 -10.97
CA ARG A 395 6.30 -24.95 -11.52
C ARG A 395 5.76 -23.99 -12.58
N PRO A 396 6.36 -22.81 -12.79
CA PRO A 396 5.85 -21.85 -13.77
C PRO A 396 5.76 -22.41 -15.19
N GLY A 397 6.76 -23.18 -15.64
CA GLY A 397 6.83 -23.67 -17.02
C GLY A 397 6.88 -22.52 -18.05
N ASP A 398 6.30 -22.75 -19.22
CA ASP A 398 6.09 -21.69 -20.21
C ASP A 398 5.09 -20.67 -19.67
N CYS A 399 5.45 -19.39 -19.79
CA CYS A 399 4.65 -18.28 -19.30
C CYS A 399 4.35 -17.29 -20.42
N VAL A 400 3.40 -16.39 -20.17
CA VAL A 400 3.28 -15.12 -20.88
C VAL A 400 3.51 -13.96 -19.93
N MET A 401 4.11 -12.89 -20.45
CA MET A 401 4.30 -11.63 -19.76
C MET A 401 3.62 -10.52 -20.56
N TYR A 402 2.69 -9.80 -19.93
CA TYR A 402 2.10 -8.60 -20.50
C TYR A 402 2.79 -7.36 -19.93
N SER A 403 3.47 -6.59 -20.78
CA SER A 403 4.09 -5.31 -20.44
C SER A 403 3.03 -4.20 -20.45
N HIS A 404 2.82 -3.56 -19.30
CA HIS A 404 1.80 -2.53 -19.12
C HIS A 404 2.12 -1.26 -19.92
N ARG A 405 3.32 -0.68 -19.75
CA ARG A 405 3.71 0.54 -20.47
C ARG A 405 3.95 0.26 -21.95
N GLY A 406 4.57 -0.86 -22.27
CA GLY A 406 4.82 -1.28 -23.65
C GLY A 406 3.56 -1.73 -24.39
N GLY A 407 2.50 -2.12 -23.69
CA GLY A 407 1.23 -2.57 -24.26
C GLY A 407 1.34 -3.86 -25.06
N LYS A 408 2.27 -4.75 -24.72
CA LYS A 408 2.63 -5.93 -25.52
C LYS A 408 2.59 -7.21 -24.70
N LEU A 409 2.10 -8.27 -25.33
CA LEU A 409 2.16 -9.64 -24.83
C LEU A 409 3.41 -10.34 -25.36
N ILE A 410 4.14 -11.01 -24.49
CA ILE A 410 5.39 -11.70 -24.80
C ILE A 410 5.27 -13.14 -24.28
N SER A 411 5.45 -14.13 -25.16
CA SER A 411 5.61 -15.52 -24.75
C SER A 411 7.02 -15.73 -24.21
N VAL A 412 7.11 -16.31 -23.02
CA VAL A 412 8.36 -16.52 -22.28
C VAL A 412 8.51 -18.01 -22.01
N PRO A 413 9.28 -18.73 -22.83
CA PRO A 413 9.57 -20.13 -22.59
C PRO A 413 10.24 -20.33 -21.24
N GLU A 414 10.10 -21.53 -20.67
CA GLU A 414 10.74 -21.86 -19.40
C GLU A 414 12.24 -21.51 -19.40
N ASN A 415 12.74 -20.95 -18.30
CA ASN A 415 14.14 -20.51 -18.12
C ASN A 415 14.63 -19.42 -19.09
N THR A 416 13.71 -18.65 -19.70
CA THR A 416 14.06 -17.54 -20.59
C THR A 416 14.14 -16.21 -19.83
N SER A 417 15.18 -15.42 -20.12
CA SER A 417 15.32 -14.03 -19.69
C SER A 417 14.94 -13.07 -20.81
N LEU A 418 14.14 -12.06 -20.50
CA LEU A 418 13.85 -10.95 -21.39
C LEU A 418 14.71 -9.73 -21.04
N PRO A 419 15.34 -9.07 -22.02
CA PRO A 419 16.07 -7.84 -21.78
C PRO A 419 15.12 -6.69 -21.49
N ILE A 420 15.52 -5.78 -20.61
CA ILE A 420 14.83 -4.52 -20.32
C ILE A 420 15.84 -3.38 -20.21
N GLN A 421 15.45 -2.18 -20.61
CA GLN A 421 16.23 -0.95 -20.43
C GLN A 421 15.30 0.16 -19.94
N LEU A 422 15.71 0.84 -18.88
CA LEU A 422 14.93 1.94 -18.28
C LEU A 422 15.83 3.15 -18.04
N LYS A 423 15.38 4.32 -18.51
CA LYS A 423 16.01 5.60 -18.17
C LYS A 423 15.80 5.91 -16.70
N ALA A 424 16.53 6.89 -16.18
CA ALA A 424 16.34 7.38 -14.82
C ALA A 424 14.85 7.72 -14.56
N ARG A 425 14.30 7.23 -13.43
CA ARG A 425 12.89 7.44 -13.02
C ARG A 425 11.85 6.80 -13.95
N GLU A 426 12.25 5.91 -14.85
CA GLU A 426 11.32 5.06 -15.58
C GLU A 426 11.04 3.77 -14.81
N TYR A 427 9.89 3.18 -15.13
CA TYR A 427 9.44 1.90 -14.58
C TYR A 427 8.85 1.01 -15.68
N GLU A 428 8.56 -0.24 -15.39
CA GLU A 428 7.68 -1.12 -16.16
C GLU A 428 6.94 -2.05 -15.20
N VAL A 429 5.73 -2.47 -15.55
CA VAL A 429 4.97 -3.49 -14.80
C VAL A 429 4.57 -4.61 -15.75
N PHE A 430 4.88 -5.83 -15.34
CA PHE A 430 4.51 -7.05 -16.04
C PHE A 430 3.45 -7.81 -15.27
N THR A 431 2.39 -8.21 -15.95
CA THR A 431 1.55 -9.33 -15.47
C THR A 431 2.14 -10.62 -15.99
N VAL A 432 2.43 -11.56 -15.08
CA VAL A 432 3.12 -12.81 -15.40
C VAL A 432 2.16 -13.98 -15.18
N VAL A 433 1.95 -14.81 -16.19
CA VAL A 433 0.93 -15.87 -16.13
C VAL A 433 1.49 -17.19 -16.68
N PRO A 434 1.46 -18.29 -15.92
CA PRO A 434 1.74 -19.62 -16.44
C PRO A 434 0.76 -20.00 -17.55
N VAL A 435 1.26 -20.60 -18.62
CA VAL A 435 0.43 -21.03 -19.74
C VAL A 435 -0.21 -22.39 -19.45
N LYS A 436 -1.53 -22.45 -19.56
CA LYS A 436 -2.31 -23.68 -19.43
C LYS A 436 -2.54 -24.32 -20.80
N LYS A 437 -2.18 -25.59 -20.95
CA LYS A 437 -2.55 -26.41 -22.11
C LYS A 437 -3.95 -27.01 -21.91
N LEU A 438 -4.82 -26.82 -22.90
CA LEU A 438 -6.18 -27.34 -22.96
C LEU A 438 -6.19 -28.70 -23.65
N SER A 439 -7.25 -29.49 -23.44
CA SER A 439 -7.37 -30.84 -24.00
C SER A 439 -7.50 -30.87 -25.52
N ASN A 440 -7.88 -29.75 -26.16
CA ASN A 440 -7.89 -29.57 -27.61
C ASN A 440 -6.50 -29.26 -28.20
N GLY A 441 -5.45 -29.17 -27.37
CA GLY A 441 -4.08 -28.85 -27.78
C GLY A 441 -3.75 -27.35 -27.82
N ALA A 442 -4.74 -26.47 -27.64
CA ALA A 442 -4.49 -25.03 -27.53
C ALA A 442 -3.88 -24.66 -26.18
N ALA A 443 -3.21 -23.51 -26.13
CA ALA A 443 -2.61 -22.96 -24.94
C ALA A 443 -3.27 -21.62 -24.58
N PHE A 444 -3.57 -21.40 -23.31
CA PHE A 444 -4.32 -20.25 -22.83
C PHE A 444 -3.73 -19.68 -21.53
N ALA A 445 -3.79 -18.37 -21.35
CA ALA A 445 -3.44 -17.71 -20.09
C ALA A 445 -4.21 -16.38 -19.91
N PRO A 446 -5.04 -16.20 -18.87
CA PRO A 446 -5.76 -14.96 -18.66
C PRO A 446 -4.88 -13.89 -18.01
N ILE A 447 -4.93 -12.66 -18.53
CA ILE A 447 -4.06 -11.55 -18.09
C ILE A 447 -4.80 -10.56 -17.19
N GLY A 448 -6.08 -10.29 -17.46
CA GLY A 448 -6.90 -9.36 -16.66
C GLY A 448 -7.13 -8.00 -17.31
N LEU A 449 -7.33 -6.96 -16.51
CA LEU A 449 -7.59 -5.59 -17.00
C LEU A 449 -6.28 -4.90 -17.41
N ILE A 450 -5.91 -5.04 -18.70
CA ILE A 450 -4.58 -4.68 -19.22
C ILE A 450 -4.24 -3.18 -19.19
N LYS A 451 -5.21 -2.32 -18.86
CA LYS A 451 -5.01 -0.88 -18.64
C LYS A 451 -4.77 -0.49 -17.18
N MET A 452 -4.83 -1.44 -16.26
CA MET A 452 -4.49 -1.24 -14.85
C MET A 452 -3.07 -1.73 -14.56
N PHE A 453 -2.42 -1.15 -13.55
CA PHE A 453 -1.06 -1.55 -13.16
C PHE A 453 -1.03 -3.01 -12.67
N ASN A 454 -1.96 -3.40 -11.79
CA ASN A 454 -2.13 -4.79 -11.37
C ASN A 454 -3.29 -5.48 -12.13
N SER A 455 -3.11 -5.66 -13.44
CA SER A 455 -4.12 -6.23 -14.35
C SER A 455 -4.72 -7.55 -13.86
N GLY A 456 -3.88 -8.50 -13.45
CA GLY A 456 -4.31 -9.84 -13.05
C GLY A 456 -5.13 -9.88 -11.76
N GLY A 457 -5.09 -8.84 -10.93
CA GLY A 457 -5.89 -8.74 -9.70
C GLY A 457 -7.40 -8.66 -9.97
N ALA A 458 -7.80 -8.41 -11.23
CA ALA A 458 -9.19 -8.40 -11.66
C ALA A 458 -9.81 -9.80 -11.74
N ILE A 459 -9.01 -10.85 -11.94
CA ILE A 459 -9.51 -12.22 -12.12
C ILE A 459 -9.81 -12.83 -10.75
N LYS A 460 -11.06 -13.24 -10.52
CA LYS A 460 -11.56 -13.79 -9.25
C LYS A 460 -11.79 -15.28 -9.28
N GLU A 461 -12.10 -15.84 -10.45
CA GLU A 461 -12.21 -17.28 -10.65
C GLU A 461 -11.75 -17.67 -12.05
N ILE A 462 -11.21 -18.88 -12.18
CA ILE A 462 -10.87 -19.50 -13.46
C ILE A 462 -11.26 -20.97 -13.42
N ASN A 463 -11.99 -21.43 -14.44
CA ASN A 463 -12.40 -22.81 -14.60
C ASN A 463 -12.15 -23.28 -16.03
N TYR A 464 -11.19 -24.19 -16.19
CA TYR A 464 -10.85 -24.80 -17.48
C TYR A 464 -11.71 -26.03 -17.73
N GLU A 465 -12.31 -26.12 -18.92
CA GLU A 465 -12.93 -27.32 -19.50
C GLU A 465 -14.08 -27.95 -18.68
N THR A 466 -14.77 -27.16 -17.84
CA THR A 466 -15.85 -27.66 -16.97
C THR A 466 -17.14 -28.07 -17.69
N LYS A 467 -17.46 -27.42 -18.82
CA LYS A 467 -18.70 -27.68 -19.59
C LYS A 467 -18.44 -28.34 -20.94
N LYS A 468 -17.31 -27.98 -21.57
CA LYS A 468 -16.96 -28.36 -22.94
C LYS A 468 -15.44 -28.28 -23.11
N ILE A 469 -14.88 -29.19 -23.90
CA ILE A 469 -13.46 -29.20 -24.27
C ILE A 469 -13.11 -27.86 -24.95
N GLY A 470 -12.00 -27.25 -24.54
CA GLY A 470 -11.56 -25.95 -25.06
C GLY A 470 -12.27 -24.72 -24.48
N ASN A 471 -13.25 -24.89 -23.57
CA ASN A 471 -13.87 -23.73 -22.91
C ASN A 471 -13.08 -23.29 -21.68
N VAL A 472 -12.89 -21.98 -21.54
CA VAL A 472 -12.38 -21.34 -20.33
C VAL A 472 -13.45 -20.42 -19.76
N ASN A 473 -13.84 -20.61 -18.50
CA ASN A 473 -14.79 -19.75 -17.81
C ASN A 473 -14.05 -18.92 -16.77
N LEU A 474 -14.33 -17.63 -16.71
CA LEU A 474 -13.66 -16.66 -15.85
C LEU A 474 -14.70 -15.85 -15.09
N SER A 475 -14.40 -15.51 -13.84
CA SER A 475 -15.07 -14.44 -13.11
C SER A 475 -14.12 -13.25 -13.00
N VAL A 476 -14.52 -12.06 -13.46
CA VAL A 476 -13.65 -10.89 -13.57
C VAL A 476 -14.31 -9.64 -13.00
N ARG A 477 -13.62 -8.94 -12.10
CA ARG A 477 -14.10 -7.69 -11.50
C ARG A 477 -13.54 -6.46 -12.23
N GLY A 478 -14.41 -5.47 -12.46
CA GLY A 478 -14.03 -4.14 -12.96
C GLY A 478 -14.57 -3.81 -14.35
N ARG A 479 -13.95 -2.85 -15.03
CA ARG A 479 -14.34 -2.36 -16.37
C ARG A 479 -13.13 -2.15 -17.28
N GLY A 480 -13.37 -2.00 -18.58
CA GLY A 480 -12.36 -1.64 -19.57
C GLY A 480 -11.84 -2.85 -20.33
N ILE A 481 -10.63 -2.74 -20.88
CA ILE A 481 -10.09 -3.77 -21.78
C ILE A 481 -9.56 -4.93 -20.94
N PHE A 482 -10.19 -6.09 -21.08
CA PHE A 482 -9.69 -7.36 -20.59
C PHE A 482 -8.81 -8.03 -21.65
N GLY A 483 -7.70 -8.61 -21.22
CA GLY A 483 -6.76 -9.34 -22.06
C GLY A 483 -6.54 -10.79 -21.62
N ALA A 484 -6.30 -11.65 -22.60
CA ALA A 484 -5.83 -13.02 -22.40
C ALA A 484 -4.92 -13.45 -23.55
N TYR A 485 -4.08 -14.45 -23.30
CA TYR A 485 -3.34 -15.17 -24.33
C TYR A 485 -4.13 -16.39 -24.80
N SER A 486 -4.16 -16.61 -26.11
CA SER A 486 -4.60 -17.86 -26.73
C SER A 486 -3.71 -18.19 -27.93
N SER A 487 -3.18 -19.41 -27.96
CA SER A 487 -2.33 -19.89 -29.07
C SER A 487 -3.08 -20.09 -30.38
N VAL A 488 -4.41 -20.13 -30.33
CA VAL A 488 -5.30 -20.16 -31.50
C VAL A 488 -6.37 -19.10 -31.34
N ARG A 489 -6.90 -18.60 -32.45
CA ARG A 489 -8.01 -17.65 -32.43
C ARG A 489 -9.24 -18.28 -31.74
N PRO A 490 -9.78 -17.68 -30.67
CA PRO A 490 -11.03 -18.15 -30.09
C PRO A 490 -12.14 -18.21 -31.13
N LYS A 491 -13.03 -19.20 -31.00
CA LYS A 491 -14.20 -19.34 -31.87
C LYS A 491 -15.31 -18.39 -31.49
N ARG A 492 -15.48 -18.17 -30.18
CA ARG A 492 -16.55 -17.36 -29.60
C ARG A 492 -16.17 -16.90 -28.20
N ILE A 493 -16.59 -15.70 -27.83
CA ILE A 493 -16.55 -15.19 -26.46
C ILE A 493 -17.96 -14.76 -26.05
N THR A 494 -18.35 -15.11 -24.84
CA THR A 494 -19.63 -14.74 -24.23
C THR A 494 -19.38 -14.03 -22.91
N ILE A 495 -20.04 -12.89 -22.69
CA ILE A 495 -20.06 -12.18 -21.40
C ILE A 495 -21.49 -12.30 -20.86
N GLU A 496 -21.61 -12.84 -19.64
CA GLU A 496 -22.87 -13.31 -19.06
C GLU A 496 -23.58 -14.31 -19.98
N THR A 497 -24.50 -13.82 -20.81
CA THR A 497 -25.29 -14.60 -21.76
C THR A 497 -25.17 -14.09 -23.20
N ALA A 498 -24.49 -12.96 -23.43
CA ALA A 498 -24.38 -12.32 -24.74
C ALA A 498 -23.07 -12.69 -25.42
N GLU A 499 -23.13 -13.03 -26.70
CA GLU A 499 -21.93 -13.18 -27.54
C GLU A 499 -21.38 -11.81 -27.89
N GLU A 500 -20.07 -11.62 -27.70
CA GLU A 500 -19.41 -10.32 -27.80
C GLU A 500 -18.26 -10.35 -28.81
N ASP A 501 -18.09 -9.23 -29.51
CA ASP A 501 -16.96 -9.04 -30.41
C ASP A 501 -15.64 -8.97 -29.62
N PHE A 502 -14.57 -9.52 -30.19
CA PHE A 502 -13.25 -9.53 -29.59
C PHE A 502 -12.14 -9.27 -30.61
N GLY A 503 -11.07 -8.66 -30.13
CA GLY A 503 -9.82 -8.53 -30.87
C GLY A 503 -8.96 -9.79 -30.71
N TYR A 504 -8.23 -10.15 -31.76
CA TYR A 504 -7.21 -11.19 -31.71
C TYR A 504 -5.99 -10.76 -32.55
N ASP A 505 -4.84 -10.64 -31.90
CA ASP A 505 -3.56 -10.43 -32.58
C ASP A 505 -2.92 -11.79 -32.91
N GLU A 506 -3.01 -12.20 -34.17
CA GLU A 506 -2.45 -13.45 -34.69
C GLU A 506 -0.94 -13.61 -34.42
N ARG A 507 -0.20 -12.50 -34.23
CA ARG A 507 1.25 -12.55 -34.01
C ARG A 507 1.60 -12.87 -32.55
N SER A 508 0.89 -12.26 -31.60
CA SER A 508 1.18 -12.43 -30.17
C SER A 508 0.26 -13.42 -29.48
N GLY A 509 -0.87 -13.78 -30.10
CA GLY A 509 -1.95 -14.54 -29.48
C GLY A 509 -2.77 -13.73 -28.47
N LEU A 510 -2.64 -12.40 -28.45
CA LEU A 510 -3.39 -11.54 -27.54
C LEU A 510 -4.85 -11.44 -27.97
N VAL A 511 -5.73 -11.92 -27.11
CA VAL A 511 -7.19 -11.73 -27.16
C VAL A 511 -7.55 -10.50 -26.34
N THR A 512 -8.41 -9.64 -26.86
CA THR A 512 -8.95 -8.49 -26.12
C THR A 512 -10.46 -8.38 -26.24
N LEU A 513 -11.12 -8.02 -25.14
CA LEU A 513 -12.55 -7.69 -25.12
C LEU A 513 -12.81 -6.54 -24.14
N THR A 514 -13.95 -5.86 -24.27
CA THR A 514 -14.29 -4.69 -23.45
C THR A 514 -15.36 -5.05 -22.43
N LEU A 515 -15.03 -4.91 -21.14
CA LEU A 515 -15.98 -5.00 -20.04
C LEU A 515 -16.64 -3.64 -19.81
N GLN A 516 -17.97 -3.65 -19.71
CA GLN A 516 -18.78 -2.46 -19.49
C GLN A 516 -18.64 -1.95 -18.04
N VAL A 517 -19.29 -0.83 -17.74
CA VAL A 517 -19.40 -0.33 -16.37
C VAL A 517 -20.31 -1.28 -15.57
N PRO A 518 -19.84 -1.85 -14.45
CA PRO A 518 -20.68 -2.69 -13.61
C PRO A 518 -21.83 -1.90 -12.99
N ALA A 519 -22.97 -2.56 -12.79
CA ALA A 519 -24.16 -1.93 -12.19
C ALA A 519 -24.10 -1.84 -10.66
N GLU A 520 -23.32 -2.72 -10.03
CA GLU A 520 -23.25 -2.88 -8.57
C GLU A 520 -21.79 -2.89 -8.08
N GLU A 521 -21.57 -2.54 -6.81
CA GLU A 521 -20.25 -2.65 -6.17
C GLU A 521 -19.79 -4.11 -6.15
N LEU A 522 -18.49 -4.34 -6.37
CA LEU A 522 -17.87 -5.68 -6.38
C LEU A 522 -18.45 -6.66 -7.42
N TYR A 523 -19.22 -6.16 -8.41
CA TYR A 523 -19.75 -6.99 -9.48
C TYR A 523 -18.66 -7.75 -10.24
N GLN A 524 -18.94 -9.00 -10.57
CA GLN A 524 -18.03 -9.87 -11.30
C GLN A 524 -18.69 -10.35 -12.59
N TRP A 525 -18.03 -10.06 -13.71
CA TRP A 525 -18.41 -10.51 -15.04
C TRP A 525 -18.09 -12.00 -15.23
N ASN A 526 -19.07 -12.78 -15.66
CA ASN A 526 -18.88 -14.15 -16.11
C ASN A 526 -18.47 -14.14 -17.58
N ILE A 527 -17.25 -14.58 -17.89
CA ILE A 527 -16.73 -14.63 -19.26
C ILE A 527 -16.51 -16.09 -19.65
N THR A 528 -17.02 -16.51 -20.80
CA THR A 528 -16.74 -17.82 -21.40
C THR A 528 -16.00 -17.62 -22.71
N ILE A 529 -14.83 -18.23 -22.85
CA ILE A 529 -14.01 -18.21 -24.07
C ILE A 529 -13.94 -19.63 -24.64
N GLU A 530 -14.43 -19.83 -25.85
CA GLU A 530 -14.35 -21.10 -26.56
C GLU A 530 -13.12 -21.09 -27.49
N VAL A 531 -12.08 -21.84 -27.12
CA VAL A 531 -10.81 -21.93 -27.85
C VAL A 531 -10.82 -23.02 -28.91
#